data_AF-A0A945Z4Q1-F1
#
_entry.id   AF-A0A945Z4Q1-F1
#
_cell.length_a   1.000
_cell.length_b   1.000
_cell.length_c   1.000
_cell.angle_alpha   90.00
_cell.angle_beta   90.00
_cell.angle_gamma   90.00
#
_symmetry.space_group_name_H-M   'P 1'
#
loop_
_entity.id
_entity.type
_entity.pdbx_description
1 polymer ?
#
loop_
_entity_poly.entity_id
_entity_poly.type
_entity_poly.pdbx_seq_one_letter_code
_entity_poly.pdbx_strand_id
1 'polypeptide(L)'
;MRVKLTGSVPRELTEFTRKLKGEYQITFEKVTGKRTLPQNNSLHLFCDQLAQEFTDKHVDKRTFFKEPFYTRWSPLSIKEDIWKPVMYALFKKKSTTQLDKQGEIDEIWDVINKIVIEKEKGEVNVPPWPSQESMFEEYDRKKTP
;
A
#
# COMPACT_ATOMS: atom_id res chain seq x y z
N MET A 1 19.09 -40.16 -8.91
CA MET A 1 18.24 -39.06 -9.39
C MET A 1 17.38 -38.56 -8.23
N ARG A 2 17.67 -37.38 -7.67
CA ARG A 2 16.91 -36.84 -6.53
C ARG A 2 16.70 -35.34 -6.75
N VAL A 3 15.66 -34.99 -7.51
CA VAL A 3 15.24 -33.59 -7.71
C VAL A 3 14.29 -33.25 -6.57
N LYS A 4 14.72 -32.39 -5.63
CA LYS A 4 13.82 -31.84 -4.61
C LYS A 4 13.11 -30.62 -5.21
N LEU A 5 11.84 -30.78 -5.56
CA LEU A 5 10.96 -29.67 -5.92
C LEU A 5 10.13 -29.31 -4.68
N THR A 6 10.36 -28.13 -4.11
CA THR A 6 9.57 -27.60 -2.98
C THR A 6 8.72 -26.42 -3.44
N GLY A 7 7.41 -26.65 -3.58
CA GLY A 7 6.42 -25.64 -4.01
C GLY A 7 5.51 -26.13 -5.14
N SER A 8 4.44 -25.37 -5.45
CA SER A 8 3.60 -25.63 -6.63
C SER A 8 4.38 -25.26 -7.89
N VAL A 9 5.00 -26.26 -8.50
CA VAL A 9 5.83 -26.09 -9.71
C VAL A 9 4.93 -26.17 -10.94
N PRO A 10 4.90 -25.16 -11.83
CA PRO A 10 4.22 -25.21 -13.11
C PRO A 10 4.56 -26.49 -13.91
N ARG A 11 3.55 -27.12 -14.56
CA ARG A 11 3.71 -28.39 -15.30
C ARG A 11 4.89 -28.36 -16.29
N GLU A 12 5.13 -27.22 -16.93
CA GLU A 12 6.21 -26.99 -17.89
C GLU A 12 7.61 -27.24 -17.31
N LEU A 13 7.85 -26.88 -16.06
CA LEU A 13 9.15 -27.07 -15.39
C LEU A 13 9.40 -28.55 -15.03
N THR A 14 8.33 -29.31 -14.81
CA THR A 14 8.43 -30.75 -14.56
C THR A 14 8.93 -31.49 -15.81
N GLU A 15 8.45 -31.09 -16.99
CA GLU A 15 8.92 -31.65 -18.26
C GLU A 15 10.37 -31.28 -18.57
N PHE A 16 10.77 -30.05 -18.24
CA PHE A 16 12.15 -29.57 -18.41
C PHE A 16 13.16 -30.38 -17.57
N THR A 17 12.85 -30.61 -16.29
CA THR A 17 13.74 -31.39 -15.39
C THR A 17 13.93 -32.84 -15.84
N ARG A 18 12.96 -33.44 -16.54
CA ARG A 18 13.06 -34.81 -17.06
C ARG A 18 14.06 -34.94 -18.22
N LYS A 19 14.34 -33.86 -18.94
CA LYS A 19 15.28 -33.83 -20.08
C LYS A 19 16.74 -33.62 -19.66
N LEU A 20 17.00 -33.17 -18.44
CA LEU A 20 18.35 -32.92 -17.94
C LEU A 20 19.00 -34.24 -17.47
N LYS A 21 20.15 -34.61 -18.06
CA LYS A 21 21.00 -35.71 -17.58
C LYS A 21 22.14 -35.13 -16.74
N GLY A 22 22.23 -35.51 -15.47
CA GLY A 22 23.26 -35.05 -14.52
C GLY A 22 22.71 -34.56 -13.18
N GLU A 23 23.59 -34.10 -12.30
CA GLU A 23 23.24 -33.45 -11.04
C GLU A 23 23.24 -31.93 -11.25
N TYR A 24 22.11 -31.28 -10.96
CA TYR A 24 21.93 -29.83 -11.11
C TYR A 24 21.34 -29.26 -9.83
N GLN A 25 21.87 -28.11 -9.41
CA GLN A 25 21.27 -27.28 -8.38
C GLN A 25 20.54 -26.12 -9.06
N ILE A 26 19.22 -26.07 -8.93
CA ILE A 26 18.38 -25.03 -9.52
C ILE A 26 17.72 -24.25 -8.38
N THR A 27 17.92 -22.93 -8.37
CA THR A 27 17.34 -22.01 -7.39
C THR A 27 16.35 -21.11 -8.11
N PHE A 28 15.11 -21.08 -7.63
CA PHE A 28 14.08 -20.17 -8.15
C PHE A 28 13.85 -19.07 -7.13
N GLU A 29 14.14 -17.84 -7.51
CA GLU A 29 13.78 -16.66 -6.71
C GLU A 29 12.51 -16.04 -7.27
N LYS A 30 11.49 -15.90 -6.40
CA LYS A 30 10.29 -15.14 -6.73
C LYS A 30 10.68 -13.68 -6.82
N VAL A 31 10.66 -13.10 -8.01
CA VAL A 31 10.79 -11.65 -8.20
C VAL A 31 9.54 -10.98 -7.62
N THR A 32 9.57 -10.71 -6.32
CA THR A 32 8.61 -9.81 -5.69
C THR A 32 8.82 -8.42 -6.28
N GLY A 33 7.75 -7.66 -6.53
CA GLY A 33 7.79 -6.31 -7.13
C GLY A 33 8.48 -5.22 -6.28
N LYS A 34 9.56 -5.56 -5.58
CA LYS A 34 10.48 -4.63 -4.96
C LYS A 34 11.46 -4.13 -6.02
N ARG A 35 11.83 -2.86 -5.93
CA ARG A 35 12.85 -2.23 -6.80
C ARG A 35 14.10 -3.11 -6.82
N THR A 36 14.62 -3.40 -8.00
CA THR A 36 15.89 -4.12 -8.14
C THR A 36 17.05 -3.26 -7.61
N LEU A 37 18.17 -3.87 -7.25
CA LEU A 37 19.34 -3.13 -6.76
C LEU A 37 19.80 -2.04 -7.77
N PRO A 38 19.86 -2.30 -9.09
CA PRO A 38 20.13 -1.24 -10.07
C PRO A 38 19.08 -0.12 -10.05
N GLN A 39 17.79 -0.43 -9.99
CA GLN A 39 16.72 0.57 -9.91
C GLN A 39 16.83 1.44 -8.65
N ASN A 40 17.21 0.83 -7.53
CA ASN A 40 17.40 1.56 -6.28
C ASN A 40 18.63 2.48 -6.36
N ASN A 41 19.73 2.00 -6.92
CA ASN A 41 20.94 2.81 -7.14
C ASN A 41 20.67 3.98 -8.09
N SER A 42 19.90 3.78 -9.16
CA SER A 42 19.50 4.86 -10.07
C SER A 42 18.63 5.92 -9.39
N LEU A 43 17.74 5.52 -8.48
CA LEU A 43 16.93 6.47 -7.69
C LEU A 43 17.82 7.33 -6.80
N HIS A 44 18.76 6.73 -6.07
CA HIS A 44 19.69 7.47 -5.22
C HIS A 44 20.57 8.42 -6.03
N LEU A 45 21.11 7.97 -7.17
CA LEU A 45 21.88 8.81 -8.07
C LEU A 45 21.08 10.02 -8.57
N PHE A 46 19.81 9.81 -8.97
CA PHE A 46 18.92 10.89 -9.36
C PHE A 46 18.71 11.90 -8.22
N CYS A 47 18.48 11.43 -7.00
CA CYS A 47 18.33 12.30 -5.83
C CYS A 47 19.59 13.13 -5.58
N ASP A 48 20.78 12.53 -5.67
CA ASP A 48 22.05 13.22 -5.46
C ASP A 48 22.30 14.29 -6.54
N GLN A 49 22.05 13.96 -7.81
CA GLN A 49 22.17 14.89 -8.92
C GLN A 49 21.20 16.08 -8.78
N LEU A 50 19.95 15.81 -8.41
CA LEU A 50 18.95 16.86 -8.21
C LEU A 50 19.29 17.77 -7.01
N ALA A 51 19.85 17.20 -5.94
CA ALA A 51 20.29 17.97 -4.78
C ALA A 51 21.47 18.89 -5.11
N GLN A 52 22.42 18.43 -5.93
CA GLN A 52 23.54 19.25 -6.42
C GLN A 52 23.01 20.41 -7.26
N GLU A 53 22.16 20.15 -8.24
CA GLU A 53 21.53 21.19 -9.07
C GLU A 53 20.74 22.22 -8.26
N PHE A 54 19.99 21.78 -7.24
CA PHE A 54 19.27 22.70 -6.36
C PHE A 54 20.20 23.55 -5.50
N THR A 55 21.33 22.98 -5.07
CA THR A 55 22.36 23.70 -4.31
C THR A 55 23.02 24.76 -5.19
N ASP A 56 23.45 24.39 -6.40
CA ASP A 56 24.11 25.29 -7.35
C ASP A 56 23.20 26.46 -7.76
N LYS A 57 21.90 26.19 -7.92
CA LYS A 57 20.88 27.19 -8.27
C LYS A 57 20.27 27.91 -7.06
N HIS A 58 20.76 27.66 -5.85
CA HIS A 58 20.29 28.29 -4.62
C HIS A 58 18.76 28.12 -4.41
N VAL A 59 18.22 26.97 -4.81
CA VAL A 59 16.79 26.65 -4.66
C VAL A 59 16.52 26.31 -3.20
N ASP A 60 15.77 27.17 -2.51
CA ASP A 60 15.38 26.92 -1.13
C ASP A 60 14.25 25.89 -1.05
N LYS A 61 14.52 24.78 -0.37
CA LYS A 61 13.60 23.68 -0.08
C LYS A 61 12.25 24.10 0.50
N ARG A 62 12.15 25.24 1.22
CA ARG A 62 10.89 25.75 1.77
C ARG A 62 10.02 26.44 0.72
N THR A 63 10.61 26.86 -0.41
CA THR A 63 9.89 27.50 -1.51
C THR A 63 9.47 26.53 -2.62
N PHE A 64 10.17 25.39 -2.75
CA PHE A 64 9.98 24.45 -3.86
C PHE A 64 8.65 23.67 -3.82
N PHE A 65 8.14 23.32 -2.63
CA PHE A 65 6.93 22.50 -2.47
C PHE A 65 5.74 23.27 -1.86
N LYS A 66 5.64 24.58 -2.13
CA LYS A 66 4.56 25.41 -1.58
C LYS A 66 3.17 25.04 -2.10
N GLU A 67 3.07 24.42 -3.26
CA GLU A 67 1.78 23.95 -3.79
C GLU A 67 1.58 22.45 -3.52
N PRO A 68 0.38 22.03 -3.09
CA PRO A 68 0.06 20.62 -2.94
C PRO A 68 0.08 19.96 -4.32
N PHE A 69 0.95 18.94 -4.50
CA PHE A 69 0.86 18.11 -5.70
C PHE A 69 -0.48 17.41 -5.73
N TYR A 70 -1.17 17.49 -6.86
CA TYR A 70 -2.36 16.69 -7.10
C TYR A 70 -1.98 15.21 -7.10
N THR A 71 -2.24 14.54 -5.98
CA THR A 71 -2.06 13.11 -5.83
C THR A 71 -3.44 12.47 -5.83
N ARG A 72 -3.62 11.43 -6.66
CA ARG A 72 -4.85 10.63 -6.62
C ARG A 72 -4.97 9.97 -5.25
N TRP A 73 -6.15 10.05 -4.63
CA TRP A 73 -6.44 9.35 -3.39
C TRP A 73 -6.16 7.85 -3.55
N SER A 74 -5.36 7.32 -2.63
CA SER A 74 -5.08 5.89 -2.49
C SER A 74 -5.55 5.42 -1.12
N PRO A 75 -5.80 4.13 -0.90
CA PRO A 75 -6.14 3.62 0.43
C PRO A 75 -5.10 3.97 1.49
N LEU A 76 -3.82 4.03 1.10
CA LEU A 76 -2.74 4.43 2.00
C LEU A 76 -2.84 5.92 2.35
N SER A 77 -3.05 6.81 1.38
CA SER A 77 -3.17 8.24 1.66
C SER A 77 -4.43 8.56 2.47
N ILE A 78 -5.56 7.87 2.22
CA ILE A 78 -6.74 8.00 3.10
C ILE A 78 -6.41 7.58 4.54
N LYS A 79 -5.66 6.49 4.72
CA LYS A 79 -5.25 6.04 6.05
C LYS A 79 -4.27 7.00 6.74
N GLU A 80 -3.26 7.47 6.02
CA GLU A 80 -2.19 8.29 6.59
C GLU A 80 -2.60 9.76 6.76
N ASP A 81 -3.36 10.32 5.80
CA ASP A 81 -3.65 11.76 5.74
C ASP A 81 -5.02 12.11 6.33
N ILE A 82 -5.95 11.15 6.45
CA ILE A 82 -7.28 11.38 7.04
C ILE A 82 -7.45 10.58 8.34
N TRP A 83 -7.32 9.26 8.27
CA TRP A 83 -7.64 8.39 9.41
C TRP A 83 -6.71 8.63 10.61
N LYS A 84 -5.39 8.58 10.41
CA LYS A 84 -4.43 8.74 11.51
C LYS A 84 -4.50 10.12 12.17
N PRO A 85 -4.65 11.25 11.45
CA PRO A 85 -4.83 12.55 12.07
C PRO A 85 -6.08 12.62 12.95
N VAL A 86 -7.23 12.10 12.50
CA VAL A 86 -8.47 12.07 13.30
C VAL A 86 -8.31 11.17 14.53
N MET A 87 -7.77 9.97 14.36
CA MET A 87 -7.45 9.05 15.45
C MET A 87 -6.54 9.70 16.50
N TYR A 88 -5.51 10.41 16.07
CA TYR A 88 -4.59 11.10 16.98
C TYR A 88 -5.26 12.29 17.66
N ALA A 89 -6.17 13.00 16.97
CA ALA A 89 -6.93 14.10 17.55
C ALA A 89 -7.84 13.60 18.69
N LEU A 90 -8.58 12.51 18.47
CA LEU A 90 -9.54 11.93 19.41
C LEU A 90 -8.86 11.17 20.56
N PHE A 91 -7.97 10.23 20.23
CA PHE A 91 -7.47 9.23 21.19
C PHE A 91 -5.97 9.34 21.51
N LYS A 92 -5.25 10.27 20.86
CA LYS A 92 -3.78 10.42 20.98
C LYS A 92 -2.99 9.15 20.63
N LYS A 93 -3.62 8.17 19.97
CA LYS A 93 -3.02 6.94 19.46
C LYS A 93 -2.32 7.22 18.13
N LYS A 94 -1.16 6.59 17.88
CA LYS A 94 -0.35 6.81 16.66
C LYS A 94 -0.44 5.65 15.67
N SER A 95 -0.86 4.47 16.13
CA SER A 95 -1.03 3.28 15.30
C SER A 95 -2.47 2.78 15.39
N THR A 96 -3.02 2.34 14.25
CA THR A 96 -4.34 1.68 14.19
C THR A 96 -4.38 0.37 14.96
N THR A 97 -3.22 -0.20 15.32
CA THR A 97 -3.13 -1.39 16.18
C THR A 97 -3.39 -1.10 17.66
N GLN A 98 -3.43 0.18 18.05
CA GLN A 98 -3.70 0.61 19.43
C GLN A 98 -5.18 0.91 19.65
N LEU A 99 -5.99 0.89 18.60
CA LEU A 99 -7.42 1.14 18.69
C LEU A 99 -8.14 -0.02 19.37
N ASP A 100 -9.10 0.33 20.21
CA ASP A 100 -10.00 -0.61 20.81
C ASP A 100 -10.97 -1.14 19.75
N LYS A 101 -11.33 -2.43 19.87
CA LYS A 101 -12.14 -3.13 18.86
C LYS A 101 -13.58 -2.61 18.79
N GLN A 102 -14.02 -1.87 19.81
CA GLN A 102 -15.39 -1.40 19.96
C GLN A 102 -15.40 0.10 20.23
N GLY A 103 -16.29 0.85 19.56
CA GLY A 103 -16.55 2.26 19.83
C GLY A 103 -15.58 3.22 19.15
N GLU A 104 -14.26 3.07 19.35
CA GLU A 104 -13.29 4.05 18.84
C GLU A 104 -13.26 4.16 17.31
N ILE A 105 -13.49 3.04 16.61
CA ILE A 105 -13.55 3.00 15.15
C ILE A 105 -14.80 3.72 14.64
N ASP A 106 -15.94 3.51 15.29
CA ASP A 106 -17.22 4.13 14.94
C ASP A 106 -17.14 5.65 15.14
N GLU A 107 -16.56 6.10 16.26
CA GLU A 107 -16.34 7.52 16.56
C GLU A 107 -15.42 8.20 15.52
N ILE A 108 -14.34 7.54 15.10
CA ILE A 108 -13.46 8.06 14.04
C ILE A 108 -14.23 8.18 12.73
N TRP A 109 -15.01 7.16 12.37
CA TRP A 109 -15.80 7.15 11.14
C TRP A 109 -16.82 8.29 11.12
N ASP A 110 -17.54 8.53 12.21
CA ASP A 110 -18.52 9.61 12.33
C ASP A 110 -17.88 11.00 12.13
N VAL A 111 -16.71 11.21 12.73
CA VAL A 111 -15.96 12.46 12.58
C VAL A 111 -15.46 12.64 11.14
N ILE A 112 -14.93 11.58 10.52
CA ILE A 112 -14.52 11.62 9.11
C ILE A 112 -15.71 11.91 8.21
N ASN A 113 -16.84 11.25 8.42
CA ASN A 113 -18.06 11.44 7.64
C ASN A 113 -18.50 12.91 7.67
N LYS A 114 -18.56 13.52 8.86
CA LYS A 114 -18.90 14.92 9.03
C LYS A 114 -17.94 15.86 8.30
N ILE A 115 -16.63 15.65 8.46
CA ILE A 115 -15.60 16.49 7.82
C ILE A 115 -15.66 16.38 6.30
N VAL A 116 -15.83 15.18 5.76
CA VAL A 116 -15.90 14.95 4.30
C VAL A 116 -17.13 15.63 3.72
N ILE A 117 -18.30 15.46 4.34
CA ILE A 117 -19.53 16.13 3.89
C ILE A 117 -19.38 17.65 3.90
N GLU A 118 -18.79 18.21 4.96
CA GLU A 118 -18.59 19.66 5.11
C GLU A 118 -17.58 20.22 4.09
N LYS A 119 -16.47 19.50 3.86
CA LYS A 119 -15.40 19.91 2.92
C LYS A 119 -15.80 19.79 1.46
N GLU A 120 -16.45 18.69 1.10
CA GLU A 120 -16.84 18.37 -0.27
C GLU A 120 -18.25 18.87 -0.59
N LYS A 121 -18.87 19.66 0.30
CA LYS A 121 -20.22 20.23 0.14
C LYS A 121 -21.28 19.17 -0.19
N GLY A 122 -21.10 17.97 0.33
CA GLY A 122 -22.00 16.83 0.11
C GLY A 122 -21.88 16.13 -1.25
N GLU A 123 -20.89 16.48 -2.09
CA GLU A 123 -20.66 15.80 -3.38
C GLU A 123 -20.03 14.40 -3.20
N VAL A 124 -19.33 14.18 -2.09
CA VAL A 124 -18.69 12.89 -1.76
C VAL A 124 -19.50 12.15 -0.71
N ASN A 125 -19.93 10.93 -1.06
CA ASN A 125 -20.58 10.02 -0.13
C ASN A 125 -19.53 9.14 0.58
N VAL A 126 -19.53 9.14 1.92
CA VAL A 126 -18.69 8.25 2.71
C VAL A 126 -19.38 6.90 2.84
N PRO A 127 -18.76 5.79 2.39
CA PRO A 127 -19.37 4.47 2.53
C PRO A 127 -19.52 4.10 4.01
N PRO A 128 -20.56 3.33 4.36
CA PRO A 128 -20.71 2.80 5.71
C PRO A 128 -19.50 1.95 6.08
N TRP A 129 -19.14 1.94 7.36
CA TRP A 129 -18.04 1.10 7.83
C TRP A 129 -18.35 -0.38 7.54
N PRO A 130 -17.45 -1.13 6.87
CA PRO A 130 -17.67 -2.54 6.59
C PRO A 130 -17.56 -3.33 7.90
N SER A 131 -18.72 -3.66 8.49
CA SER A 131 -18.78 -4.63 9.59
C SER A 131 -18.48 -6.04 9.07
N GLN A 132 -17.95 -6.92 9.91
CA GLN A 132 -17.73 -8.33 9.54
C GLN A 132 -19.01 -8.97 8.98
N GLU A 133 -20.15 -8.63 9.57
CA GLU A 133 -21.49 -9.10 9.15
C GLU A 133 -21.85 -8.63 7.73
N SER A 134 -21.65 -7.34 7.42
CA SER A 134 -21.89 -6.79 6.07
C SER A 134 -20.98 -7.42 4.99
N MET A 135 -19.77 -7.83 5.38
CA MET A 135 -18.81 -8.49 4.49
C MET A 135 -19.20 -9.94 4.17
N PHE A 136 -19.77 -10.68 5.14
CA PHE A 136 -20.32 -12.02 4.90
C PHE A 136 -21.53 -11.97 3.96
N GLU A 137 -22.44 -11.01 4.16
CA GLU A 137 -23.63 -10.84 3.29
C GLU A 137 -23.27 -10.44 1.85
N GLU A 138 -22.23 -9.62 1.66
CA GLU A 138 -21.77 -9.26 0.31
C GLU A 138 -21.07 -10.43 -0.39
N TYR A 139 -20.35 -11.26 0.37
CA TYR A 139 -19.75 -12.50 -0.13
C TYR A 139 -20.82 -13.50 -0.57
N ASP A 140 -21.88 -13.68 0.22
CA ASP A 140 -22.99 -14.58 -0.10
C ASP A 140 -23.83 -14.07 -1.29
N ARG A 141 -24.04 -12.75 -1.39
CA ARG A 141 -24.66 -12.12 -2.57
C ARG A 141 -23.85 -12.34 -3.85
N LYS A 142 -22.52 -12.19 -3.79
CA LYS A 142 -21.63 -12.40 -4.96
C LYS A 142 -21.49 -13.88 -5.36
N LYS A 143 -21.91 -14.81 -4.51
CA LYS A 143 -21.86 -16.26 -4.73
C LYS A 143 -23.17 -16.84 -5.27
N THR A 144 -24.24 -16.04 -5.32
CA THR A 144 -25.52 -16.43 -5.92
C THR A 144 -25.52 -16.02 -7.40
N PRO A 145 -25.71 -16.95 -8.35
CA PRO A 145 -25.64 -16.67 -9.80
C PRO A 145 -26.77 -15.77 -10.30
#